data_AF-A0A371Z1L0-F1
#
_entry.id   AF-A0A371Z1L0-F1
#
_cell.length_a   1.000
_cell.length_b   1.000
_cell.length_c   1.000
_cell.angle_alpha   90.00
_cell.angle_beta   90.00
_cell.angle_gamma   90.00
#
_symmetry.space_group_name_H-M   'P 1'
#
loop_
_entity.id
_entity.type
_entity.pdbx_description
1 polymer ?
#
loop_
_entity_poly.entity_id
_entity_poly.type
_entity_poly.pdbx_seq_one_letter_code
_entity_poly.pdbx_strand_id
1 'polypeptide(L)'
;MPEDQFPPPRTEAGPPPPGMPERVATAIRHAIDIHEPDARHALQARVMAGFCAVLWSRFLRFDPASPEWPDRDRFIVSSPLYRLIPRIMVELSGQTPAPPAQATPH
;
A
#
# COMPACT_ATOMS: atom_id res chain seq x y z
N MET A 1 -36.88 -41.68 24.40
CA MET A 1 -36.33 -40.34 24.14
C MET A 1 -35.31 -40.50 23.02
N PRO A 2 -35.54 -39.96 21.81
CA PRO A 2 -34.51 -39.97 20.78
C PRO A 2 -33.44 -38.96 21.19
N GLU A 3 -32.19 -39.40 21.15
CA GLU A 3 -31.06 -38.58 21.55
C GLU A 3 -30.93 -37.36 20.63
N ASP A 4 -30.78 -36.18 21.24
CA ASP A 4 -30.34 -34.95 20.59
C ASP A 4 -28.95 -35.19 19.99
N GLN A 5 -28.91 -35.66 18.75
CA GLN A 5 -27.67 -35.75 17.98
C GLN A 5 -27.26 -34.33 17.59
N PHE A 6 -26.36 -33.75 18.38
CA PHE A 6 -25.73 -32.47 18.05
C PHE A 6 -24.96 -32.63 16.73
N PRO A 7 -25.25 -31.80 15.70
CA PRO A 7 -24.53 -31.92 14.44
C PRO A 7 -23.03 -31.68 14.66
N PRO A 8 -22.15 -32.39 13.93
CA PRO A 8 -20.71 -32.16 14.05
C PRO A 8 -20.39 -30.68 13.77
N PRO A 9 -19.38 -30.09 14.45
CA PRO A 9 -19.00 -28.72 14.18
C PRO A 9 -18.69 -28.59 12.69
N ARG A 10 -19.37 -27.65 12.02
CA ARG A 10 -19.00 -27.29 10.65
C ARG A 10 -17.55 -26.85 10.71
N THR A 11 -16.68 -27.58 10.01
CA THR A 11 -15.34 -27.08 9.70
C THR A 11 -15.55 -25.84 8.84
N GLU A 12 -15.62 -24.67 9.46
CA GLU A 12 -15.57 -23.40 8.75
C GLU A 12 -14.24 -23.39 8.01
N ALA A 13 -14.29 -23.51 6.70
CA ALA A 13 -13.13 -23.26 5.87
C ALA A 13 -12.61 -21.86 6.24
N GLY A 14 -11.33 -21.77 6.60
CA GLY A 14 -10.71 -20.49 6.95
C GLY A 14 -10.95 -19.44 5.85
N PRO A 15 -10.89 -18.14 6.20
CA PRO A 15 -11.15 -17.10 5.22
C PRO A 15 -10.25 -17.28 3.99
N PRO A 16 -10.76 -17.05 2.77
CA PRO A 16 -9.96 -17.18 1.57
C PRO A 16 -8.74 -16.25 1.68
N PRO A 17 -7.61 -16.61 1.05
CA PRO A 17 -6.42 -15.78 1.08
C PRO A 17 -6.75 -14.37 0.54
N PRO A 18 -6.17 -13.32 1.14
CA PRO A 18 -6.48 -11.95 0.76
C PRO A 18 -6.16 -11.71 -0.71
N GLY A 19 -6.97 -10.91 -1.39
CA GLY A 19 -6.73 -10.47 -2.76
C GLY A 19 -5.45 -9.64 -2.89
N MET A 20 -5.06 -9.36 -4.13
CA MET A 20 -3.89 -8.51 -4.39
C MET A 20 -4.00 -7.12 -3.73
N PRO A 21 -5.15 -6.41 -3.77
CA PRO A 21 -5.27 -5.11 -3.12
C PRO A 21 -5.08 -5.17 -1.60
N GLU A 22 -5.63 -6.18 -0.92
CA GLU A 22 -5.46 -6.37 0.52
C GLU A 22 -4.01 -6.69 0.89
N ARG A 23 -3.31 -7.49 0.07
CA ARG A 23 -1.87 -7.76 0.26
C ARG A 23 -1.05 -6.48 0.13
N VAL A 24 -1.33 -5.66 -0.88
CA VAL A 24 -0.67 -4.36 -1.08
C VAL A 24 -0.97 -3.40 0.07
N ALA A 25 -2.22 -3.30 0.51
CA ALA A 25 -2.60 -2.46 1.65
C ALA A 25 -1.88 -2.91 2.94
N THR A 26 -1.72 -4.22 3.12
CA THR A 26 -0.96 -4.78 4.26
C THR A 26 0.51 -4.41 4.18
N ALA A 27 1.14 -4.50 3.01
CA ALA A 27 2.52 -4.07 2.80
C ALA A 27 2.71 -2.57 3.07
N ILE A 28 1.79 -1.72 2.61
CA ILE A 28 1.83 -0.27 2.88
C ILE A 28 1.74 0.02 4.38
N ARG A 29 0.83 -0.63 5.12
CA ARG A 29 0.72 -0.46 6.58
C ARG A 29 2.00 -0.86 7.30
N HIS A 30 2.57 -2.00 6.91
CA HIS A 30 3.82 -2.48 7.49
C HIS A 30 4.98 -1.50 7.23
N ALA A 31 5.09 -0.96 6.02
CA ALA A 31 6.10 0.04 5.70
C ALA A 31 5.90 1.36 6.47
N ILE A 32 4.64 1.78 6.69
CA ILE A 32 4.32 2.95 7.54
C ILE A 32 4.82 2.71 8.96
N ASP A 33 4.56 1.54 9.54
CA ASP A 33 4.99 1.18 10.91
C ASP A 33 6.51 1.20 11.07
N ILE A 34 7.27 0.91 10.00
CA ILE A 34 8.74 0.97 10.00
C ILE A 34 9.25 2.42 9.88
N HIS A 35 8.63 3.23 9.03
CA HIS A 35 9.18 4.53 8.65
C HIS A 35 8.64 5.73 9.44
N GLU A 36 7.49 5.60 10.10
CA GLU A 36 6.89 6.69 10.86
C GLU A 36 7.11 6.50 12.38
N PRO A 37 8.00 7.28 13.00
CA PRO A 37 8.27 7.17 14.43
C PRO A 37 7.14 7.75 15.31
N ASP A 38 6.34 8.71 14.81
CA ASP A 38 5.21 9.24 15.56
C ASP A 38 3.98 8.33 15.40
N ALA A 39 3.61 7.62 16.46
CA ALA A 39 2.51 6.66 16.47
C ALA A 39 1.15 7.26 16.04
N ARG A 40 0.91 8.54 16.29
CA ARG A 40 -0.33 9.23 15.89
C ARG A 40 -0.31 9.56 14.40
N HIS A 41 0.82 9.95 13.83
CA HIS A 41 0.97 10.09 12.37
C HIS A 41 0.86 8.72 11.69
N ALA A 42 1.49 7.69 12.25
CA ALA A 42 1.44 6.33 11.74
C ALA A 42 0.00 5.81 11.68
N LEU A 43 -0.78 5.99 12.76
CA LEU A 43 -2.18 5.60 12.81
C LEU A 43 -3.00 6.25 11.68
N GLN A 44 -2.84 7.55 11.47
CA GLN A 44 -3.56 8.28 10.43
C GLN A 44 -3.17 7.80 9.03
N ALA A 45 -1.86 7.64 8.76
CA ALA A 45 -1.38 7.16 7.48
C ALA A 45 -1.83 5.72 7.18
N ARG A 46 -1.91 4.84 8.19
CA ARG A 46 -2.39 3.45 8.03
C ARG A 46 -3.83 3.36 7.55
N VAL A 47 -4.69 4.32 7.93
CA VAL A 47 -6.08 4.40 7.44
C VAL A 47 -6.12 4.61 5.93
N MET A 48 -5.16 5.36 5.37
CA MET A 48 -5.07 5.60 3.93
C MET A 48 -4.58 4.41 3.11
N ALA A 49 -3.96 3.40 3.73
CA ALA A 49 -3.33 2.29 3.02
C ALA A 49 -4.29 1.52 2.10
N GLY A 50 -5.55 1.35 2.50
CA GLY A 50 -6.56 0.68 1.66
C GLY A 50 -6.89 1.48 0.39
N PHE A 51 -7.07 2.80 0.52
CA PHE A 51 -7.29 3.69 -0.62
C PHE A 51 -6.07 3.71 -1.56
N CYS A 52 -4.86 3.80 -0.99
CA CYS A 52 -3.63 3.75 -1.77
C CYS A 52 -3.51 2.43 -2.54
N ALA A 53 -3.81 1.29 -1.92
CA ALA A 53 -3.76 0.00 -2.61
C ALA A 53 -4.74 -0.07 -3.79
N VAL A 54 -5.95 0.46 -3.64
CA VAL A 54 -6.94 0.52 -4.72
C VAL A 54 -6.49 1.44 -5.85
N LEU A 55 -6.05 2.66 -5.53
CA LEU A 55 -5.52 3.60 -6.52
C LEU A 55 -4.35 2.98 -7.29
N TRP A 56 -3.41 2.39 -6.56
CA TRP A 56 -2.19 1.83 -7.12
C TRP A 56 -2.43 0.60 -8.00
N SER A 57 -3.34 -0.29 -7.60
CA SER A 57 -3.59 -1.54 -8.32
C SER A 57 -4.63 -1.42 -9.45
N ARG A 58 -5.47 -0.38 -9.46
CA ARG A 58 -6.61 -0.30 -10.39
C ARG A 58 -6.66 0.95 -11.26
N PHE A 59 -6.05 2.05 -10.83
CA PHE A 59 -6.28 3.35 -11.47
C PHE A 59 -5.00 4.04 -11.95
N LEU A 60 -3.92 3.96 -11.18
CA LEU A 60 -2.68 4.66 -11.52
C LEU A 60 -1.95 3.97 -12.68
N ARG A 61 -1.65 4.76 -13.71
CA ARG A 61 -0.71 4.42 -14.78
C ARG A 61 0.67 4.93 -14.41
N PHE A 62 1.56 4.02 -14.05
CA PHE A 62 2.94 4.33 -13.72
C PHE A 62 3.83 3.17 -14.17
N ASP A 63 5.07 3.47 -14.53
CA ASP A 63 6.11 2.48 -14.81
C ASP A 63 7.31 2.75 -13.88
N PRO A 64 7.59 1.85 -12.92
CA PRO A 64 8.75 1.98 -12.03
C PRO A 64 10.10 2.02 -12.75
N ALA A 65 10.20 1.40 -13.94
CA ALA A 65 11.42 1.41 -14.75
C ALA A 65 11.60 2.73 -15.51
N SER A 66 10.50 3.49 -15.72
CA SER A 66 10.47 4.73 -16.49
C SER A 66 9.83 5.88 -15.69
N PRO A 67 10.43 6.34 -14.57
CA PRO A 67 9.87 7.39 -13.70
C PRO A 67 9.56 8.69 -14.43
N GLU A 68 10.32 9.04 -15.46
CA GLU A 68 10.20 10.33 -16.15
C GLU A 68 9.22 10.31 -17.34
N TRP A 69 8.56 9.17 -17.59
CA TRP A 69 7.59 9.06 -18.68
C TRP A 69 6.51 10.18 -18.59
N PRO A 70 6.32 11.00 -19.64
CA PRO A 70 5.48 12.20 -19.56
C PRO A 70 4.00 11.97 -19.24
N ASP A 71 3.39 10.87 -19.74
CA ASP A 71 1.96 10.55 -19.57
C ASP A 71 1.66 9.71 -18.32
N ARG A 72 2.63 9.58 -17.40
CA ARG A 72 2.39 8.93 -16.12
C ARG A 72 1.38 9.71 -15.29
N ASP A 73 0.57 9.00 -14.51
CA ASP A 73 -0.28 9.62 -13.51
C ASP A 73 0.57 10.12 -12.34
N ARG A 74 0.21 11.28 -11.79
CA ARG A 74 0.95 11.93 -10.69
C ARG A 74 0.15 11.83 -9.41
N PHE A 75 0.71 11.17 -8.41
CA PHE A 75 0.11 11.07 -7.08
C PHE A 75 0.66 12.19 -6.18
N ILE A 76 -0.20 13.11 -5.76
CA ILE A 76 0.17 14.28 -4.95
C ILE A 76 -0.47 14.16 -3.57
N VAL A 77 0.36 14.34 -2.54
CA VAL A 77 -0.09 14.37 -1.14
C VAL A 77 0.07 15.79 -0.61
N SER A 78 -1.04 16.39 -0.20
CA SER A 78 -1.07 17.75 0.35
C SER A 78 -0.90 17.80 1.87
N SER A 79 -1.24 16.72 2.57
CA SER A 79 -1.20 16.68 4.04
C SER A 79 0.15 16.15 4.55
N PRO A 80 0.80 16.86 5.49
CA PRO A 80 2.03 16.39 6.14
C PRO A 80 1.87 15.03 6.87
N LEU A 81 0.64 14.69 7.24
CA LEU A 81 0.30 13.43 7.91
C LEU A 81 0.56 12.21 7.04
N TYR A 82 0.50 12.37 5.72
CA TYR A 82 0.62 11.30 4.73
C TYR A 82 1.91 11.39 3.92
N ARG A 83 2.86 12.23 4.34
CA ARG A 83 4.11 12.54 3.62
C ARG A 83 4.95 11.31 3.24
N LEU A 84 4.83 10.22 3.99
CA LEU A 84 5.59 9.00 3.75
C LEU A 84 4.97 8.08 2.70
N ILE A 85 3.68 8.23 2.39
CA ILE A 85 2.96 7.33 1.47
C ILE A 85 3.61 7.31 0.06
N PRO A 86 3.92 8.46 -0.58
CA PRO A 86 4.54 8.43 -1.90
C PRO A 86 5.89 7.71 -1.91
N ARG A 87 6.72 7.95 -0.88
CA ARG A 87 8.02 7.29 -0.72
C ARG A 87 7.87 5.77 -0.58
N ILE A 88 6.93 5.33 0.27
CA ILE A 88 6.64 3.92 0.49
C ILE A 88 6.15 3.25 -0.81
N MET A 89 5.28 3.91 -1.58
CA MET A 89 4.79 3.36 -2.85
C MET A 89 5.91 3.22 -3.89
N VAL A 90 6.84 4.19 -3.95
CA VAL A 90 8.05 4.11 -4.79
C VAL A 90 8.92 2.93 -4.36
N GLU A 91 9.17 2.78 -3.06
CA GLU A 91 9.97 1.68 -2.52
C GLU A 91 9.35 0.30 -2.83
N LEU A 92 8.06 0.13 -2.59
CA LEU A 92 7.35 -1.12 -2.87
C LEU A 92 7.22 -1.40 -4.37
N SER A 93 7.36 -0.40 -5.23
CA SER A 93 7.37 -0.58 -6.68
C SER A 93 8.70 -1.13 -7.23
N GLY A 94 9.75 -1.19 -6.38
CA GLY A 94 11.09 -1.61 -6.79
C GLY A 94 11.85 -0.56 -7.59
N GLN A 95 11.37 0.69 -7.59
CA GLN A 95 12.05 1.76 -8.28
C GLN A 95 13.36 2.10 -7.58
N THR A 96 14.47 1.95 -8.31
CA THR A 96 15.78 2.40 -7.85
C THR A 96 15.80 3.93 -7.83
N PRO A 97 16.21 4.57 -6.72
CA PRO A 97 16.36 6.01 -6.70
C PRO A 97 17.27 6.44 -7.84
N ALA A 98 16.77 7.33 -8.70
CA ALA A 98 17.57 7.90 -9.77
C ALA A 98 18.83 8.55 -9.17
N PRO A 99 20.01 8.36 -9.79
CA PRO A 99 21.20 9.10 -9.36
C PRO A 99 20.87 10.61 -9.38
N PRO A 100 21.40 11.38 -8.42
CA PRO A 100 21.09 12.81 -8.34
C PRO A 100 21.36 13.45 -9.70
N ALA A 101 20.33 14.09 -10.27
CA ALA A 101 20.45 14.76 -11.55
C ALA A 101 21.59 15.76 -11.44
N GLN A 102 22.63 15.58 -12.26
CA GLN A 102 23.66 16.62 -12.44
C GLN A 102 22.91 17.85 -12.91
N ALA A 103 22.92 18.91 -12.11
CA ALA A 103 22.33 20.17 -12.47
C ALA A 103 23.01 20.65 -13.75
N THR A 104 22.34 20.49 -14.89
CA THR A 104 22.77 21.09 -16.15
C THR A 104 22.66 22.60 -15.94
N PRO A 105 23.77 23.36 -15.90
CA PRO A 105 23.70 24.80 -15.82
C PRO A 105 23.07 25.30 -17.13
N HIS A 106 22.03 26.12 -17.04
CA HIS A 106 21.58 26.95 -18.15
C HIS A 106 22.52 28.12 -18.36
#